data_AF-C6RB14-F1
#
_entry.id   AF-C6RB14-F1
#
_cell.length_a   1.000
_cell.length_b   1.000
_cell.length_c   1.000
_cell.angle_alpha   90.00
_cell.angle_beta   90.00
_cell.angle_gamma   90.00
#
_symmetry.space_group_name_H-M   'P 1'
#
loop_
_entity.id
_entity.type
_entity.pdbx_description
1 polymer ?
#
loop_
_entity_poly.entity_id
_entity_poly.type
_entity_poly.pdbx_seq_one_letter_code
_entity_poly.pdbx_strand_id
1 'polypeptide(L)'
;MPLKRLLLLAAVGTLLTGCSSTDHKEEAATKAESPTSESPTSSQTPTTTSRKHDLNTKSGFIYHIKEHGTIPDFYLDLFGAGASEEPDGPTSYEVNATTLKKAGAVACENEQILDDAKYLLTHGDSAFEELVPSLEEFDRKYAPVYEKLEISAASPVLDKLFTMYMAGVGSLATCGDKYDDKELEAVADNVFSY
;
A
#
# COMPACT_ATOMS: atom_id res chain seq x y z
N MET A 1 -4.83 6.08 15.10
CA MET A 1 -3.75 5.06 15.04
C MET A 1 -4.10 4.09 13.92
N PRO A 2 -3.83 4.40 12.65
CA PRO A 2 -4.57 3.80 11.54
C PRO A 2 -3.72 2.94 10.57
N LEU A 3 -2.57 2.38 11.00
CA LEU A 3 -1.78 1.48 10.15
C LEU A 3 -1.34 0.13 10.77
N LYS A 4 -1.78 -0.21 11.99
CA LYS A 4 -1.51 -1.52 12.63
C LYS A 4 -2.28 -2.71 11.99
N ARG A 5 -2.62 -2.59 10.70
CA ARG A 5 -3.44 -3.51 9.90
C ARG A 5 -3.07 -3.48 8.41
N LEU A 6 -1.89 -2.96 8.07
CA LEU A 6 -1.27 -3.26 6.80
C LEU A 6 -0.08 -4.18 7.10
N LEU A 7 -0.30 -5.48 6.86
CA LEU A 7 0.64 -6.61 6.87
C LEU A 7 1.07 -7.09 8.28
N LEU A 8 1.08 -8.39 8.63
CA LEU A 8 1.27 -9.60 7.82
C LEU A 8 0.40 -10.81 8.28
N LEU A 9 -0.13 -11.54 7.31
CA LEU A 9 -0.22 -13.01 7.27
C LEU A 9 -0.88 -13.78 8.43
N ALA A 10 -2.22 -13.82 8.41
CA ALA A 10 -2.95 -15.03 8.83
C ALA A 10 -2.76 -16.23 7.85
N ALA A 11 -2.12 -16.02 6.69
CA ALA A 11 -2.19 -16.89 5.51
C ALA A 11 -0.97 -17.81 5.25
N VAL A 12 0.17 -17.67 5.95
CA VAL A 12 1.26 -18.66 5.79
C VAL A 12 0.85 -20.04 6.35
N GLY A 13 -0.09 -20.07 7.30
CA GLY A 13 -0.68 -21.31 7.79
C GLY A 13 -1.43 -22.11 6.72
N THR A 14 -2.11 -21.44 5.77
CA THR A 14 -2.91 -22.07 4.72
C THR A 14 -2.10 -22.53 3.52
N LEU A 15 -1.01 -21.83 3.14
CA LEU A 15 -0.09 -22.31 2.11
C LEU A 15 0.62 -23.63 2.47
N LEU A 16 0.70 -23.97 3.77
CA LEU A 16 1.19 -25.27 4.27
C LEU A 16 0.08 -26.30 4.54
N THR A 17 -1.20 -25.93 4.41
CA THR A 17 -2.35 -26.82 4.67
C THR A 17 -3.34 -26.89 3.51
N GLY A 18 -2.83 -27.34 2.35
CA GLY A 18 -3.70 -27.87 1.30
C GLY A 18 -4.55 -29.04 1.81
N CYS A 19 -5.80 -29.11 1.34
CA CYS A 19 -6.83 -30.12 1.60
C CYS A 19 -7.63 -29.99 2.93
N SER A 20 -8.75 -29.27 2.89
CA SER A 20 -10.09 -29.91 3.02
C SER A 20 -11.23 -28.96 2.61
N SER A 21 -12.08 -29.40 1.68
CA SER A 21 -13.29 -28.70 1.27
C SER A 21 -14.44 -28.91 2.27
N THR A 22 -15.27 -27.89 2.53
CA THR A 22 -16.71 -27.89 2.14
C THR A 22 -17.48 -26.62 2.51
N ASP A 23 -18.46 -26.34 1.67
CA ASP A 23 -19.38 -25.20 1.53
C ASP A 23 -20.16 -24.68 2.74
N HIS A 24 -20.45 -23.37 2.70
CA HIS A 24 -21.70 -22.67 3.05
C HIS A 24 -21.66 -21.28 2.37
N LYS A 25 -22.72 -20.58 1.92
CA LYS A 25 -24.20 -20.67 2.03
C LYS A 25 -24.79 -19.85 0.84
N GLU A 26 -25.86 -20.29 0.16
CA GLU A 26 -27.30 -19.93 0.36
C GLU A 26 -27.75 -18.52 -0.11
N GLU A 27 -28.98 -18.43 -0.64
CA GLU A 27 -29.61 -17.28 -1.34
C GLU A 27 -30.73 -16.63 -0.45
N ALA A 28 -31.49 -15.57 -0.76
CA ALA A 28 -31.73 -14.77 -1.98
C ALA A 28 -32.30 -13.36 -1.66
N ALA A 29 -32.43 -12.51 -2.70
CA ALA A 29 -33.52 -11.52 -2.90
C ALA A 29 -33.60 -10.26 -1.96
N THR A 30 -34.12 -9.07 -2.32
CA THR A 30 -34.62 -8.43 -3.58
C THR A 30 -34.89 -6.92 -3.35
N LYS A 31 -34.71 -6.04 -4.37
CA LYS A 31 -35.44 -4.75 -4.70
C LYS A 31 -35.61 -3.63 -3.61
N ALA A 32 -35.82 -2.32 -3.89
CA ALA A 32 -35.97 -1.51 -5.11
C ALA A 32 -35.73 0.02 -4.88
N GLU A 33 -35.57 0.78 -5.97
CA GLU A 33 -35.94 2.20 -6.23
C GLU A 33 -35.20 3.42 -5.63
N SER A 34 -35.07 4.47 -6.46
CA SER A 34 -34.55 5.82 -6.21
C SER A 34 -35.68 6.87 -6.08
N PRO A 35 -35.39 8.16 -5.79
CA PRO A 35 -35.42 9.15 -6.87
C PRO A 35 -34.38 10.31 -6.77
N THR A 36 -34.55 11.34 -7.62
CA THR A 36 -33.55 12.26 -8.20
C THR A 36 -33.46 13.68 -7.58
N SER A 37 -32.42 14.45 -7.98
CA SER A 37 -32.38 15.94 -8.11
C SER A 37 -32.17 16.80 -6.84
N GLU A 38 -31.51 17.98 -6.82
CA GLU A 38 -30.89 18.87 -7.85
C GLU A 38 -29.54 19.50 -7.38
N SER A 39 -28.86 20.23 -8.27
CA SER A 39 -27.64 21.04 -8.03
C SER A 39 -27.96 22.53 -7.88
N PRO A 40 -27.09 23.33 -7.23
CA PRO A 40 -26.85 24.69 -7.74
C PRO A 40 -25.37 25.03 -7.94
N THR A 41 -25.07 25.53 -9.14
CA THR A 41 -23.81 26.16 -9.53
C THR A 41 -23.45 27.35 -8.63
N SER A 42 -22.20 27.41 -8.15
CA SER A 42 -21.63 28.64 -7.58
C SER A 42 -20.28 28.94 -8.20
N SER A 43 -20.20 30.05 -8.93
CA SER A 43 -18.98 30.51 -9.60
C SER A 43 -18.07 31.22 -8.61
N GLN A 44 -16.90 30.66 -8.32
CA GLN A 44 -15.81 31.39 -7.65
C GLN A 44 -14.53 31.37 -8.50
N THR A 45 -14.02 32.57 -8.77
CA THR A 45 -12.76 32.81 -9.46
C THR A 45 -11.61 32.17 -8.67
N PRO A 46 -10.68 31.42 -9.30
CA PRO A 46 -9.58 30.79 -8.59
C PRO A 46 -8.52 31.84 -8.21
N THR A 47 -8.63 32.38 -7.00
CA THR A 47 -7.50 33.02 -6.33
C THR A 47 -6.56 31.91 -5.88
N THR A 48 -5.33 31.88 -6.41
CA THR A 48 -4.24 30.97 -6.04
C THR A 48 -3.69 31.29 -4.64
N THR A 49 -4.55 31.11 -3.64
CA THR A 49 -4.14 31.00 -2.25
C THR A 49 -3.62 29.59 -2.05
N SER A 50 -2.36 29.44 -1.63
CA SER A 50 -1.85 28.17 -1.08
C SER A 50 -2.72 27.81 0.13
N ARG A 51 -3.72 26.96 -0.09
CA ARG A 51 -4.53 26.39 0.98
C ARG A 51 -3.61 25.41 1.69
N LYS A 52 -3.32 25.67 2.97
CA LYS A 52 -2.71 24.64 3.83
C LYS A 52 -3.76 23.56 4.04
N HIS A 53 -3.73 22.55 3.18
CA HIS A 53 -4.52 21.34 3.35
C HIS A 53 -4.05 20.61 4.61
N ASP A 54 -4.99 20.13 5.43
CA ASP A 54 -4.64 19.34 6.60
C ASP A 54 -4.20 17.94 6.13
N LEU A 55 -2.89 17.69 6.22
CA LEU A 55 -2.29 16.43 5.79
C LEU A 55 -2.82 15.23 6.59
N ASN A 56 -3.43 15.45 7.76
CA ASN A 56 -4.07 14.42 8.58
C ASN A 56 -5.49 14.03 8.09
N THR A 57 -5.87 14.45 6.88
CA THR A 57 -7.15 14.10 6.24
C THR A 57 -6.90 13.41 4.90
N LYS A 58 -7.80 12.48 4.51
CA LYS A 58 -7.74 11.78 3.20
C LYS A 58 -7.51 12.75 2.03
N SER A 59 -8.33 13.80 1.95
CA SER A 59 -8.23 14.79 0.87
C SER A 59 -6.96 15.65 0.93
N GLY A 60 -6.41 15.93 2.11
CA GLY A 60 -5.14 16.64 2.25
C GLY A 60 -3.92 15.78 1.89
N PHE A 61 -3.95 14.50 2.23
CA PHE A 61 -2.96 13.50 1.83
C PHE A 61 -2.93 13.34 0.30
N ILE A 62 -4.09 13.09 -0.32
CA ILE A 62 -4.21 12.95 -1.78
C ILE A 62 -3.79 14.23 -2.50
N TYR A 63 -4.24 15.40 -2.03
CA TYR A 63 -3.84 16.67 -2.63
C TYR A 63 -2.31 16.87 -2.59
N HIS A 64 -1.66 16.53 -1.47
CA HIS A 64 -0.21 16.65 -1.36
C HIS A 64 0.53 15.76 -2.37
N ILE A 65 0.09 14.51 -2.56
CA ILE A 65 0.68 13.62 -3.56
C ILE A 65 0.48 14.17 -4.98
N LYS A 66 -0.72 14.66 -5.30
CA LYS A 66 -1.02 15.24 -6.63
C LYS A 66 -0.27 16.54 -6.92
N GLU A 67 0.05 17.34 -5.89
CA GLU A 67 0.81 18.59 -6.02
C GLU A 67 2.33 18.36 -6.07
N HIS A 68 2.85 17.33 -5.38
CA HIS A 68 4.30 17.15 -5.16
C HIS A 68 4.89 15.84 -5.69
N GLY A 69 4.07 14.90 -6.19
CA GLY A 69 4.50 13.58 -6.67
C GLY A 69 5.03 12.65 -5.56
N THR A 70 4.76 12.96 -4.30
CA THR A 70 5.30 12.23 -3.14
C THR A 70 4.40 12.40 -1.91
N ILE A 71 4.45 11.45 -0.97
CA ILE A 71 3.84 11.61 0.37
C ILE A 71 4.68 12.52 1.27
N PRO A 72 4.08 13.19 2.28
CA PRO A 72 4.84 13.94 3.28
C PRO A 72 5.80 13.02 4.06
N ASP A 73 7.04 13.44 4.28
CA ASP A 73 8.08 12.62 4.92
C ASP A 73 7.68 12.05 6.30
N PHE A 74 6.84 12.74 7.08
CA PHE A 74 6.39 12.23 8.39
C PHE A 74 5.56 10.93 8.29
N TYR A 75 4.96 10.64 7.14
CA TYR A 75 4.30 9.35 6.91
C TYR A 75 5.32 8.22 6.81
N LEU A 76 6.50 8.46 6.22
CA LEU A 76 7.56 7.45 6.14
C LEU A 76 8.10 7.08 7.52
N ASP A 77 8.24 8.07 8.41
CA ASP A 77 8.63 7.82 9.81
C ASP A 77 7.56 7.01 10.54
N LEU A 78 6.27 7.35 10.35
CA LEU A 78 5.14 6.59 10.90
C LEU A 78 5.10 5.14 10.37
N PHE A 79 5.35 4.96 9.07
CA PHE A 79 5.31 3.68 8.38
C PHE A 79 6.51 2.79 8.73
N GLY A 80 7.71 3.36 8.90
CA GLY A 80 8.90 2.65 9.36
C GLY A 80 8.85 2.30 10.86
N ALA A 81 8.31 3.19 11.69
CA ALA A 81 8.05 2.90 13.10
C ALA A 81 7.02 1.77 13.25
N GLY A 82 5.90 1.82 12.53
CA GLY A 82 4.90 0.75 12.50
C GLY A 82 5.51 -0.60 12.11
N ALA A 83 6.26 -0.62 11.00
CA ALA A 83 6.98 -1.81 10.54
C ALA A 83 7.95 -2.42 11.57
N SER A 84 8.52 -1.60 12.44
CA SER A 84 9.50 -2.03 13.47
C SER A 84 8.84 -2.43 14.80
N GLU A 85 7.58 -2.04 15.02
CA GLU A 85 6.79 -2.39 16.22
C GLU A 85 5.99 -3.69 16.05
N GLU A 86 5.69 -4.11 14.81
CA GLU A 86 4.87 -5.30 14.58
C GLU A 86 5.67 -6.62 14.77
N PRO A 87 5.06 -7.68 15.33
CA PRO A 87 5.75 -8.95 15.62
C PRO A 87 6.36 -9.65 14.40
N ASP A 88 5.77 -9.42 13.22
CA ASP A 88 6.17 -10.00 11.94
C ASP A 88 6.98 -9.02 11.06
N GLY A 89 7.43 -7.90 11.65
CA GLY A 89 8.35 -6.97 11.02
C GLY A 89 9.72 -7.60 10.70
N PRO A 90 10.53 -6.99 9.81
CA PRO A 90 11.80 -7.55 9.39
C PRO A 90 12.82 -7.54 10.53
N THR A 91 13.59 -8.62 10.62
CA THR A 91 14.53 -8.88 11.74
C THR A 91 16.00 -8.66 11.38
N SER A 92 16.33 -8.61 10.09
CA SER A 92 17.69 -8.50 9.54
C SER A 92 18.07 -7.10 9.04
N TYR A 93 17.13 -6.15 9.00
CA TYR A 93 17.38 -4.78 8.55
C TYR A 93 16.41 -3.76 9.18
N GLU A 94 16.75 -2.47 9.12
CA GLU A 94 15.95 -1.37 9.65
C GLU A 94 14.98 -0.79 8.59
N VAL A 95 13.73 -0.53 8.98
CA VAL A 95 12.75 0.15 8.13
C VAL A 95 12.65 1.63 8.53
N ASN A 96 13.14 2.51 7.65
CA ASN A 96 13.09 3.95 7.84
C ASN A 96 12.86 4.66 6.49
N ALA A 97 12.67 5.99 6.52
CA ALA A 97 12.42 6.77 5.32
C ALA A 97 13.46 6.59 4.19
N THR A 98 14.72 6.27 4.52
CA THR A 98 15.76 6.01 3.53
C THR A 98 15.60 4.64 2.89
N THR A 99 15.37 3.58 3.67
CA THR A 99 15.21 2.22 3.12
C THR A 99 13.89 2.07 2.38
N LEU A 100 12.82 2.74 2.83
CA LEU A 100 11.56 2.88 2.10
C LEU A 100 11.77 3.57 0.74
N LYS A 101 12.39 4.77 0.69
CA LYS A 101 12.66 5.46 -0.60
C LYS A 101 13.59 4.66 -1.53
N LYS A 102 14.56 3.89 -1.00
CA LYS A 102 15.39 2.98 -1.81
C LYS A 102 14.56 1.88 -2.50
N ALA A 103 13.68 1.21 -1.77
CA ALA A 103 12.78 0.20 -2.32
C ALA A 103 11.78 0.82 -3.32
N GLY A 104 11.26 2.00 -2.98
CA GLY A 104 10.42 2.82 -3.82
C GLY A 104 11.03 3.16 -5.18
N ALA A 105 12.29 3.58 -5.21
CA ALA A 105 13.00 3.86 -6.45
C ALA A 105 13.05 2.64 -7.38
N VAL A 106 13.29 1.45 -6.84
CA VAL A 106 13.29 0.19 -7.63
C VAL A 106 11.91 -0.10 -8.19
N ALA A 107 10.85 0.08 -7.40
CA ALA A 107 9.47 -0.06 -7.87
C ALA A 107 9.16 0.97 -8.98
N CYS A 108 9.52 2.24 -8.78
CA CYS A 108 9.31 3.31 -9.76
C CYS A 108 10.04 3.08 -11.10
N GLU A 109 11.15 2.34 -11.10
CA GLU A 109 11.93 1.93 -12.28
C GLU A 109 11.47 0.60 -12.90
N ASN A 110 10.61 -0.18 -12.22
CA ASN A 110 10.14 -1.50 -12.66
C ASN A 110 8.60 -1.59 -12.59
N GLU A 111 7.93 -1.45 -13.73
CA GLU A 111 6.47 -1.46 -13.86
C GLU A 111 5.81 -2.65 -13.15
N GLN A 112 6.41 -3.85 -13.24
CA GLN A 112 5.82 -5.05 -12.62
C GLN A 112 5.86 -5.02 -11.08
N ILE A 113 6.81 -4.31 -10.48
CA ILE A 113 6.90 -4.09 -9.02
C ILE A 113 6.03 -2.90 -8.62
N LEU A 114 5.91 -1.88 -9.47
CA LEU A 114 5.01 -0.74 -9.25
C LEU A 114 3.54 -1.17 -9.25
N ASP A 115 3.14 -2.07 -10.14
CA ASP A 115 1.77 -2.59 -10.21
C ASP A 115 1.42 -3.41 -8.94
N ASP A 116 2.33 -4.25 -8.45
CA ASP A 116 2.18 -4.93 -7.14
C ASP A 116 2.08 -3.94 -5.99
N ALA A 117 2.96 -2.92 -5.98
CA ALA A 117 2.97 -1.86 -4.98
C ALA A 117 1.64 -1.08 -4.94
N LYS A 118 1.09 -0.74 -6.11
CA LYS A 118 -0.25 -0.14 -6.25
C LYS A 118 -1.34 -1.08 -5.77
N TYR A 119 -1.32 -2.34 -6.21
CA TYR A 119 -2.33 -3.32 -5.85
C TYR A 119 -2.36 -3.60 -4.34
N LEU A 120 -1.19 -3.79 -3.73
CA LEU A 120 -1.03 -3.95 -2.28
C LEU A 120 -1.57 -2.76 -1.50
N LEU A 121 -1.19 -1.53 -1.87
CA LEU A 121 -1.62 -0.35 -1.11
C LEU A 121 -3.11 -0.01 -1.29
N THR A 122 -3.71 -0.42 -2.40
CA THR A 122 -5.14 -0.19 -2.69
C THR A 122 -6.05 -1.26 -2.08
N HIS A 123 -5.60 -2.52 -1.98
CA HIS A 123 -6.40 -3.65 -1.48
C HIS A 123 -5.98 -4.12 -0.07
N GLY A 124 -4.85 -3.63 0.46
CA GLY A 124 -4.34 -4.02 1.78
C GLY A 124 -3.99 -5.50 1.88
N ASP A 125 -4.18 -6.08 3.06
CA ASP A 125 -3.75 -7.45 3.39
C ASP A 125 -4.26 -8.52 2.41
N SER A 126 -5.46 -8.37 1.84
CA SER A 126 -6.00 -9.34 0.88
C SER A 126 -5.23 -9.41 -0.43
N ALA A 127 -4.48 -8.37 -0.80
CA ALA A 127 -3.61 -8.42 -1.98
C ALA A 127 -2.48 -9.45 -1.86
N PHE A 128 -2.05 -9.74 -0.63
CA PHE A 128 -0.80 -10.47 -0.40
C PHE A 128 -0.85 -11.89 -0.96
N GLU A 129 -1.94 -12.62 -0.76
CA GLU A 129 -2.11 -14.00 -1.26
C GLU A 129 -2.12 -14.05 -2.80
N GLU A 130 -2.63 -13.00 -3.46
CA GLU A 130 -2.69 -12.90 -4.92
C GLU A 130 -1.34 -12.51 -5.54
N LEU A 131 -0.59 -11.63 -4.88
CA LEU A 131 0.72 -11.16 -5.33
C LEU A 131 1.87 -12.15 -5.05
N VAL A 132 1.68 -13.08 -4.12
CA VAL A 132 2.69 -14.10 -3.74
C VAL A 132 2.18 -15.52 -4.05
N PRO A 133 1.93 -15.88 -5.33
CA PRO A 133 1.45 -17.21 -5.70
C PRO A 133 2.48 -18.32 -5.43
N SER A 134 3.77 -17.96 -5.40
CA SER A 134 4.85 -18.81 -4.89
C SER A 134 6.06 -18.00 -4.44
N LEU A 135 6.84 -18.53 -3.50
CA LEU A 135 8.05 -17.88 -3.01
C LEU A 135 9.17 -17.79 -4.07
N GLU A 136 9.25 -18.75 -5.00
CA GLU A 136 10.27 -18.73 -6.06
C GLU A 136 10.02 -17.60 -7.06
N GLU A 137 8.76 -17.39 -7.45
CA GLU A 137 8.40 -16.29 -8.35
C GLU A 137 8.51 -14.93 -7.68
N PHE A 138 8.15 -14.85 -6.39
CA PHE A 138 8.37 -13.66 -5.58
C PHE A 138 9.87 -13.32 -5.47
N ASP A 139 10.73 -14.27 -5.08
CA ASP A 139 12.18 -14.02 -4.96
C ASP A 139 12.81 -13.61 -6.30
N ARG A 140 12.37 -14.20 -7.41
CA ARG A 140 12.81 -13.80 -8.76
C ARG A 140 12.38 -12.37 -9.10
N LYS A 141 11.16 -11.98 -8.73
CA LYS A 141 10.58 -10.66 -9.03
C LYS A 141 11.17 -9.55 -8.16
N TYR A 142 11.34 -9.82 -6.86
CA TYR A 142 11.81 -8.85 -5.86
C TYR A 142 13.33 -8.84 -5.68
N ALA A 143 14.09 -9.72 -6.35
CA ALA A 143 15.56 -9.68 -6.37
C ALA A 143 16.18 -8.28 -6.59
N PRO A 144 15.69 -7.40 -7.50
CA PRO A 144 16.22 -6.05 -7.65
C PRO A 144 16.05 -5.17 -6.40
N VAL A 145 15.00 -5.41 -5.61
CA VAL A 145 14.77 -4.72 -4.33
C VAL A 145 15.74 -5.24 -3.28
N TYR A 146 15.97 -6.56 -3.23
CA TYR A 146 16.96 -7.18 -2.33
C TYR A 146 18.36 -6.63 -2.60
N GLU A 147 18.78 -6.58 -3.87
CA GLU A 147 20.07 -6.06 -4.30
C GLU A 147 20.25 -4.58 -3.90
N LYS A 148 19.22 -3.74 -4.08
CA LYS A 148 19.26 -2.30 -3.74
C LYS A 148 19.29 -2.04 -2.22
N LEU A 149 18.69 -2.94 -1.44
CA LEU A 149 18.63 -2.87 0.02
C LEU A 149 19.78 -3.66 0.70
N GLU A 150 20.64 -4.33 -0.08
CA GLU A 150 21.73 -5.19 0.42
C GLU A 150 21.22 -6.38 1.28
N ILE A 151 19.98 -6.83 1.01
CA ILE A 151 19.34 -7.95 1.71
C ILE A 151 19.95 -9.27 1.24
N SER A 152 20.33 -10.13 2.19
CA SER A 152 20.93 -11.43 1.90
C SER A 152 19.91 -12.39 1.29
N ALA A 153 20.34 -13.19 0.31
CA ALA A 153 19.54 -14.31 -0.21
C ALA A 153 19.17 -15.36 0.88
N ALA A 154 19.92 -15.37 1.99
CA ALA A 154 19.68 -16.21 3.17
C ALA A 154 18.89 -15.49 4.30
N SER A 155 18.41 -14.26 4.08
CA SER A 155 17.51 -13.58 5.01
C SER A 155 16.21 -14.37 5.23
N PRO A 156 15.53 -14.21 6.39
CA PRO A 156 14.26 -14.87 6.67
C PRO A 156 13.21 -14.62 5.59
N VAL A 157 12.28 -15.57 5.42
CA VAL A 157 11.23 -15.46 4.40
C VAL A 157 10.34 -14.24 4.66
N LEU A 158 10.00 -13.93 5.92
CA LEU A 158 9.22 -12.75 6.28
C LEU A 158 9.94 -11.45 5.91
N ASP A 159 11.22 -11.32 6.26
CA ASP A 159 12.08 -10.20 5.85
C ASP A 159 12.09 -9.98 4.32
N LYS A 160 12.13 -11.04 3.52
CA LYS A 160 12.04 -10.91 2.06
C LYS A 160 10.67 -10.42 1.61
N LEU A 161 9.60 -11.05 2.11
CA LEU A 161 8.22 -10.69 1.78
C LEU A 161 7.88 -9.25 2.18
N PHE A 162 8.46 -8.76 3.27
CA PHE A 162 8.31 -7.39 3.76
C PHE A 162 8.81 -6.34 2.76
N THR A 163 9.71 -6.69 1.84
CA THR A 163 10.18 -5.76 0.80
C THR A 163 9.07 -5.31 -0.16
N MET A 164 7.98 -6.08 -0.29
CA MET A 164 6.80 -5.67 -1.07
C MET A 164 6.09 -4.47 -0.42
N TYR A 165 5.96 -4.45 0.91
CA TYR A 165 5.47 -3.28 1.65
C TYR A 165 6.41 -2.08 1.48
N MET A 166 7.72 -2.30 1.58
CA MET A 166 8.71 -1.22 1.41
C MET A 166 8.68 -0.64 0.00
N ALA A 167 8.49 -1.47 -1.03
CA ALA A 167 8.30 -1.06 -2.42
C ALA A 167 7.00 -0.25 -2.58
N GLY A 168 5.89 -0.69 -1.95
CA GLY A 168 4.61 0.01 -1.88
C GLY A 168 4.75 1.41 -1.28
N VAL A 169 5.04 1.48 0.01
CA VAL A 169 5.20 2.76 0.73
C VAL A 169 6.29 3.63 0.10
N GLY A 170 7.37 3.03 -0.38
CA GLY A 170 8.45 3.73 -1.06
C GLY A 170 8.04 4.37 -2.38
N SER A 171 7.21 3.71 -3.19
CA SER A 171 6.77 4.24 -4.49
C SER A 171 5.82 5.43 -4.33
N LEU A 172 4.93 5.41 -3.33
CA LEU A 172 4.19 6.62 -2.92
C LEU A 172 5.10 7.81 -2.57
N ALA A 173 6.30 7.55 -2.04
CA ALA A 173 7.27 8.58 -1.68
C ALA A 173 8.26 8.97 -2.79
N THR A 174 8.26 8.25 -3.92
CA THR A 174 9.30 8.38 -4.97
C THR A 174 8.72 8.66 -6.35
N CYS A 175 7.50 8.18 -6.64
CA CYS A 175 6.74 8.41 -7.86
C CYS A 175 5.23 8.34 -7.59
N GLY A 176 4.77 9.07 -6.57
CA GLY A 176 3.35 9.16 -6.21
C GLY A 176 2.50 9.79 -7.32
N ASP A 177 3.11 10.51 -8.26
CA ASP A 177 2.50 11.03 -9.49
C ASP A 177 2.09 9.93 -10.50
N LYS A 178 2.62 8.70 -10.35
CA LYS A 178 2.20 7.54 -11.16
C LYS A 178 0.90 6.89 -10.66
N TYR A 179 0.35 7.32 -9.54
CA TYR A 179 -0.91 6.80 -9.01
C TYR A 179 -2.09 7.61 -9.57
N ASP A 180 -3.12 6.91 -10.03
CA ASP A 180 -4.35 7.55 -10.51
C ASP A 180 -5.27 7.97 -9.35
N ASP A 181 -6.27 8.80 -9.66
CA ASP A 181 -7.18 9.34 -8.64
C ASP A 181 -7.95 8.26 -7.85
N LYS A 182 -8.27 7.11 -8.44
CA LYS A 182 -8.93 6.01 -7.74
C LYS A 182 -7.96 5.23 -6.87
N GLU A 183 -6.74 5.00 -7.37
CA GLU A 183 -5.69 4.37 -6.59
C GLU A 183 -5.38 5.23 -5.36
N LEU A 184 -5.21 6.55 -5.50
CA LEU A 184 -4.95 7.47 -4.39
C LEU A 184 -6.09 7.53 -3.36
N GLU A 185 -7.36 7.53 -3.80
CA GLU A 185 -8.51 7.46 -2.89
C GLU A 185 -8.55 6.13 -2.12
N ALA A 186 -8.32 4.98 -2.79
CA ALA A 186 -8.27 3.67 -2.13
C ALA A 186 -7.09 3.53 -1.14
N VAL A 187 -5.90 4.06 -1.49
CA VAL A 187 -4.76 4.14 -0.57
C VAL A 187 -5.11 5.00 0.64
N ALA A 188 -5.75 6.16 0.45
CA ALA A 188 -6.19 7.01 1.55
C ALA A 188 -7.30 6.35 2.39
N ASP A 189 -8.18 5.57 1.79
CA ASP A 189 -9.19 4.79 2.51
C ASP A 189 -8.52 3.78 3.47
N ASN A 190 -7.47 3.09 3.04
CA ASN A 190 -6.69 2.19 3.89
C ASN A 190 -5.91 2.95 4.98
N VAL A 191 -5.13 3.97 4.61
CA VAL A 191 -4.28 4.77 5.53
C VAL A 191 -5.08 5.52 6.60
N PHE A 192 -6.33 5.88 6.33
CA PHE A 192 -7.22 6.58 7.26
C PHE A 192 -8.46 5.74 7.63
N SER A 193 -8.34 4.40 7.59
CA SER A 193 -9.34 3.51 8.18
C SER A 193 -9.27 3.60 9.73
N TYR A 194 -10.43 3.59 10.38
CA TYR A 194 -10.61 3.75 11.83
C TYR A 194 -11.49 2.64 12.40
#